data_AF-A0A7J2H7R2-F1
#
_entry.id   AF-A0A7J2H7R2-F1
#
_cell.length_a   1.000
_cell.length_b   1.000
_cell.length_c   1.000
_cell.angle_alpha   90.00
_cell.angle_beta   90.00
_cell.angle_gamma   90.00
#
_symmetry.space_group_name_H-M   'P 1'
#
loop_
_entity.id
_entity.type
_entity.pdbx_description
1 polymer ?
#
loop_
_entity_poly.entity_id
_entity_poly.type
_entity_poly.pdbx_seq_one_letter_code
_entity_poly.pdbx_strand_id
1 'polypeptide(L)'
;MSTVRELGGLKVSGVLDKLARKLKKLVDSSQGGIVVAMIVDEEGVPIASVGEGADALAACSSTIVGAVSIALSLLGESGFETLDVQLPDKSHLMIVSLNH
;
A
#
# COMPACT_ATOMS: atom_id res chain seq x y z
N MET A 1 5.73 17.46 -2.51
CA MET A 1 4.92 18.16 -1.50
C MET A 1 3.96 17.13 -0.92
N SER A 2 4.02 16.85 0.39
CA SER A 2 3.09 15.92 1.04
C SER A 2 1.88 16.68 1.57
N THR A 3 0.69 16.26 1.17
CA THR A 3 -0.58 16.83 1.64
C THR A 3 -1.00 16.09 2.90
N VAL A 4 -0.89 16.73 4.06
CA VAL A 4 -1.42 16.22 5.34
C VAL A 4 -2.80 16.84 5.53
N ARG A 5 -3.86 16.02 5.48
CA ARG A 5 -5.21 16.45 5.88
C ARG A 5 -5.36 16.29 7.39
N GLU A 6 -5.69 17.39 8.05
CA GLU A 6 -5.96 17.46 9.49
C GLU A 6 -7.27 16.77 9.84
N LEU A 7 -7.17 15.64 10.56
CA LEU A 7 -8.25 15.07 11.34
C LEU A 7 -7.71 14.81 12.76
N GLY A 8 -8.27 15.47 13.78
CA GLY A 8 -8.15 15.01 15.17
C GLY A 8 -6.79 15.18 15.88
N GLY A 9 -6.09 16.29 15.63
CA GLY A 9 -5.43 17.09 16.67
C GLY A 9 -4.05 16.69 17.20
N LEU A 10 -3.81 15.48 17.75
CA LEU A 10 -2.52 15.26 18.46
C LEU A 10 -1.98 13.82 18.53
N LYS A 11 -2.79 12.79 18.29
CA LYS A 11 -2.30 11.38 18.32
C LYS A 11 -2.15 10.75 16.94
N VAL A 12 -2.92 11.20 15.96
CA VAL A 12 -2.93 10.64 14.59
C VAL A 12 -1.64 11.01 13.83
N SER A 13 -1.20 12.27 13.92
CA SER A 13 0.03 12.74 13.26
C SER A 13 1.27 11.93 13.66
N GLY A 14 1.44 11.63 14.96
CA GLY A 14 2.61 10.87 15.43
C GLY A 14 2.68 9.43 14.89
N VAL A 15 1.53 8.79 14.67
CA VAL A 15 1.45 7.43 14.11
C VAL A 15 1.73 7.45 12.61
N LEU A 16 1.12 8.38 11.87
CA LEU A 16 1.35 8.55 10.43
C LEU A 16 2.82 8.87 10.13
N ASP A 17 3.43 9.77 10.92
CA ASP A 17 4.85 10.10 10.80
C ASP A 17 5.76 8.89 11.07
N LYS A 18 5.38 8.05 12.03
CA LYS A 18 6.12 6.82 12.35
C LYS A 18 6.00 5.80 11.22
N LEU A 19 4.83 5.68 10.60
CA LEU A 19 4.60 4.80 9.44
C LEU A 19 5.40 5.29 8.22
N ALA A 20 5.32 6.57 7.88
CA ALA A 20 6.09 7.15 6.80
C ALA A 20 7.60 6.95 6.99
N ARG A 21 8.13 7.14 8.21
CA ARG A 21 9.54 6.84 8.53
C ARG A 21 9.90 5.37 8.37
N LYS A 22 9.02 4.45 8.78
CA LYS A 22 9.26 3.00 8.62
C LYS A 22 9.27 2.61 7.14
N LEU A 23 8.30 3.11 6.38
CA LEU A 23 8.18 2.88 4.94
C LEU A 23 9.40 3.40 4.19
N LYS A 24 9.86 4.61 4.53
CA LYS A 24 11.09 5.18 3.98
C LYS A 24 12.32 4.32 4.31
N LYS A 25 12.47 3.88 5.57
CA LYS A 25 13.57 2.98 5.95
C LYS A 25 13.56 1.68 5.16
N LEU A 26 12.38 1.11 4.91
CA LEU A 26 12.23 -0.09 4.10
C LEU A 26 12.73 0.14 2.66
N VAL A 27 12.28 1.23 2.03
CA VAL A 27 12.71 1.62 0.68
C VAL A 27 14.22 1.87 0.64
N ASP A 28 14.75 2.67 1.57
CA ASP A 28 16.18 2.98 1.65
C ASP A 28 17.02 1.70 1.86
N SER A 29 16.55 0.77 2.69
CA SER A 29 17.23 -0.52 2.94
C SER A 29 17.21 -1.48 1.76
N SER A 30 16.30 -1.29 0.80
CA SER A 30 16.19 -2.15 -0.39
C SER A 30 17.32 -1.94 -1.40
N GLN A 31 18.15 -0.89 -1.22
CA GLN A 31 19.25 -0.54 -2.13
C GLN A 31 18.79 -0.39 -3.60
N GLY A 32 17.57 0.11 -3.81
CA GLY A 32 16.97 0.28 -5.14
C GLY A 32 16.07 -0.87 -5.59
N GLY A 33 15.90 -1.92 -4.78
CA GLY A 33 14.97 -3.02 -5.06
C GLY A 33 13.49 -2.64 -4.94
N ILE A 34 13.17 -1.58 -4.21
CA ILE A 34 11.81 -1.03 -4.08
C ILE A 34 11.80 0.38 -4.64
N VAL A 35 11.03 0.60 -5.71
CA VAL A 35 10.90 1.90 -6.39
C VAL A 35 9.77 2.73 -5.79
N VAL A 36 8.66 2.08 -5.43
CA VAL A 36 7.49 2.69 -4.80
C VAL A 36 7.00 1.78 -3.68
N ALA A 37 6.66 2.39 -2.55
CA ALA A 37 6.03 1.69 -1.43
C ALA A 37 4.89 2.55 -0.88
N MET A 38 3.78 1.93 -0.50
CA MET A 38 2.63 2.62 0.07
C MET A 38 1.88 1.73 1.04
N ILE A 39 1.23 2.35 2.01
CA ILE A 39 0.22 1.76 2.88
C ILE A 39 -1.09 2.44 2.52
N VAL A 40 -2.10 1.64 2.23
CA VAL A 40 -3.41 2.09 1.79
C VAL A 40 -4.44 1.55 2.78
N ASP A 41 -5.45 2.35 3.10
CA ASP A 41 -6.59 1.86 3.89
C ASP A 41 -7.55 1.00 3.03
N GLU A 42 -8.60 0.50 3.67
CA GLU A 42 -9.64 -0.31 3.02
C GLU A 42 -10.44 0.44 1.94
N GLU A 43 -10.46 1.78 2.01
CA GLU A 43 -11.14 2.64 1.03
C GLU A 43 -10.25 3.00 -0.17
N GLY A 44 -8.98 2.59 -0.16
CA GLY A 44 -8.02 2.92 -1.21
C GLY A 44 -7.31 4.26 -1.00
N VAL A 45 -7.41 4.87 0.19
CA VAL A 45 -6.76 6.12 0.52
C VAL A 45 -5.33 5.85 1.03
N PRO A 46 -4.30 6.49 0.46
CA PRO A 46 -2.93 6.32 0.92
C PRO A 46 -2.75 6.92 2.33
N ILE A 47 -2.38 6.07 3.29
CA ILE A 47 -2.02 6.42 4.66
C ILE A 47 -0.57 6.94 4.72
N ALA A 48 0.32 6.29 3.96
CA ALA A 48 1.73 6.67 3.83
C ALA A 48 2.27 6.18 2.49
N SER A 49 3.16 6.95 1.86
CA SER A 49 3.77 6.59 0.58
C SER A 49 5.20 7.10 0.44
N VAL A 50 5.99 6.41 -0.38
CA VAL A 50 7.34 6.76 -0.81
C VAL A 50 7.50 6.38 -2.27
N GLY A 51 8.06 7.27 -3.09
CA GLY A 51 8.23 7.08 -4.53
C GLY A 51 7.22 7.86 -5.37
N GLU A 52 7.56 8.09 -6.64
CA GLU A 52 6.67 8.78 -7.58
C GLU A 52 5.52 7.87 -8.03
N GLY A 53 4.34 8.45 -8.26
CA GLY A 53 3.17 7.71 -8.76
C GLY A 53 2.40 6.91 -7.70
N ALA A 54 2.75 7.01 -6.41
CA ALA A 54 2.11 6.24 -5.34
C ALA A 54 0.59 6.48 -5.24
N ASP A 55 0.10 7.71 -5.44
CA ASP A 55 -1.34 8.01 -5.36
C ASP A 55 -2.15 7.29 -6.45
N ALA A 56 -1.60 7.25 -7.67
CA ALA A 56 -2.23 6.52 -8.79
C ALA A 56 -2.21 5.01 -8.54
N LEU A 57 -1.09 4.49 -8.03
CA LEU A 57 -0.99 3.08 -7.64
C LEU A 57 -1.96 2.73 -6.50
N ALA A 58 -2.17 3.61 -5.54
CA ALA A 58 -3.12 3.40 -4.45
C ALA A 58 -4.55 3.21 -4.99
N ALA A 59 -4.99 4.08 -5.90
CA ALA A 59 -6.29 3.96 -6.56
C ALA A 59 -6.43 2.67 -7.40
N CYS A 60 -5.37 2.27 -8.11
CA CYS A 60 -5.37 1.00 -8.84
C CYS A 60 -5.43 -0.20 -7.88
N SER A 61 -4.71 -0.14 -6.76
CA SER A 61 -4.64 -1.23 -5.78
C SER A 61 -6.00 -1.55 -5.16
N SER A 62 -6.82 -0.54 -4.84
CA SER A 62 -8.16 -0.78 -4.29
C SER A 62 -9.09 -1.50 -5.28
N THR A 63 -8.99 -1.16 -6.57
CA THR A 63 -9.74 -1.84 -7.63
C THR A 63 -9.30 -3.30 -7.76
N ILE A 64 -7.99 -3.56 -7.72
CA ILE A 64 -7.43 -4.92 -7.78
C ILE A 64 -7.88 -5.73 -6.55
N VAL A 65 -7.72 -5.19 -5.35
CA VAL A 65 -8.14 -5.83 -4.09
C VAL A 65 -9.64 -6.12 -4.12
N GLY A 66 -10.47 -5.18 -4.57
CA GLY A 66 -11.91 -5.39 -4.71
C GLY A 66 -12.26 -6.55 -5.66
N ALA A 67 -11.62 -6.60 -6.84
CA ALA A 67 -11.82 -7.69 -7.79
C ALA A 67 -11.37 -9.05 -7.23
N VAL A 68 -10.22 -9.09 -6.56
CA VAL A 68 -9.69 -10.30 -5.91
C VAL A 68 -10.62 -10.76 -4.79
N SER A 69 -11.12 -9.86 -3.94
CA SER A 69 -12.06 -10.19 -2.86
C SER A 69 -13.36 -10.79 -3.39
N ILE A 70 -13.89 -10.27 -4.51
CA ILE A 70 -15.06 -10.86 -5.18
C ILE A 70 -14.74 -12.27 -5.68
N ALA A 71 -13.60 -12.45 -6.35
CA ALA A 71 -13.19 -13.77 -6.85
C ALA A 71 -13.01 -14.80 -5.71
N LEU A 72 -12.39 -14.40 -4.61
CA LEU A 72 -12.22 -15.24 -3.42
C LEU A 72 -13.56 -15.62 -2.78
N SER A 73 -14.50 -14.68 -2.72
CA SER A 73 -15.85 -14.95 -2.20
C SER A 73 -16.57 -16.03 -3.02
N LEU A 74 -16.37 -16.07 -4.34
CA LEU A 74 -16.91 -17.12 -5.21
C LEU A 74 -16.25 -18.50 -4.96
N LEU A 75 -15.03 -18.51 -4.43
CA LEU A 75 -14.29 -19.72 -4.04
C LEU A 75 -14.56 -20.15 -2.59
N GLY A 76 -15.34 -19.37 -1.82
CA GLY A 76 -15.58 -19.61 -0.40
C GLY A 76 -14.44 -19.15 0.52
N GLU A 77 -13.52 -18.34 0.01
CA GLU A 77 -12.37 -17.80 0.74
C GLU A 77 -12.63 -16.36 1.20
N SER A 78 -12.09 -15.99 2.36
CA SER A 78 -12.36 -14.66 2.98
C SER A 78 -11.26 -13.62 2.75
N GLY A 79 -10.14 -13.98 2.11
CA GLY A 79 -9.03 -13.06 1.89
C GLY A 79 -7.80 -13.71 1.27
N PHE A 80 -6.73 -12.91 1.15
CA PHE A 80 -5.43 -13.35 0.66
C PHE A 80 -4.32 -12.75 1.52
N GLU A 81 -3.19 -13.46 1.65
CA GLU A 81 -2.02 -12.93 2.35
C GLU A 81 -1.18 -12.03 1.44
N THR A 82 -0.95 -12.48 0.19
CA THR A 82 -0.12 -11.76 -0.79
C THR A 82 -0.64 -11.98 -2.21
N LEU A 83 -0.64 -10.90 -3.00
CA LEU A 83 -0.79 -10.91 -4.44
C LEU A 83 0.53 -10.42 -5.05
N ASP A 84 1.16 -11.25 -5.88
CA ASP A 84 2.41 -10.93 -6.58
C ASP A 84 2.19 -11.02 -8.09
N VAL A 85 2.47 -9.93 -8.79
CA VAL A 85 2.38 -9.82 -10.24
C VAL A 85 3.76 -9.52 -10.80
N GLN A 86 4.36 -10.52 -11.44
CA GLN A 86 5.60 -10.34 -12.19
C GLN A 86 5.34 -9.59 -13.50
N LEU A 87 6.10 -8.52 -13.73
CA LEU A 87 6.04 -7.70 -14.93
C LEU A 87 7.02 -8.21 -16.01
N PRO A 88 6.83 -7.84 -17.29
CA PRO A 88 7.69 -8.31 -18.38
C PRO A 88 9.18 -7.96 -18.23
N ASP A 89 9.49 -6.88 -17.51
CA ASP A 89 10.86 -6.43 -17.22
C ASP A 89 11.47 -7.12 -15.98
N LYS A 90 10.80 -8.14 -15.43
CA LYS A 90 11.14 -8.88 -14.21
C LYS A 90 10.99 -8.08 -12.91
N SER A 91 10.45 -6.87 -12.95
CA SER A 91 9.99 -6.18 -11.75
C SER A 91 8.67 -6.79 -11.25
N HIS A 92 8.23 -6.41 -10.06
CA HIS A 92 7.07 -6.99 -9.40
C HIS A 92 6.16 -5.91 -8.84
N LEU A 93 4.85 -6.11 -8.97
CA LEU A 93 3.84 -5.43 -8.15
C LEU A 93 3.39 -6.40 -7.06
N MET A 94 3.64 -6.04 -5.80
CA MET A 94 3.24 -6.84 -4.65
C MET A 94 2.20 -6.08 -3.83
N ILE A 95 1.07 -6.73 -3.54
CA ILE A 95 0.05 -6.26 -2.60
C ILE A 95 0.01 -7.26 -1.45
N VAL A 96 0.25 -6.78 -0.23
CA VAL A 96 0.27 -7.60 0.98
C VAL A 96 -0.85 -7.14 1.89
N SER A 97 -1.68 -8.06 2.36
CA SER A 97 -2.70 -7.75 3.36
C SER A 97 -2.04 -7.50 4.71
N LEU A 98 -2.38 -6.36 5.34
CA LEU A 98 -1.89 -6.01 6.68
C LEU A 98 -2.84 -6.45 7.80
N ASN A 99 -3.97 -7.08 7.45
CA ASN A 99 -4.96 -7.55 8.40
C ASN A 99 -4.50 -8.88 9.04
N HIS A 100 -4.20 -8.82 10.34
CA HIS A 100 -4.21 -9.94 11.28
C HIS A 100 -5.25 -9.66 12.37
#